data_AF-A0A7C5NUH4-F1
#
_entry.id   AF-A0A7C5NUH4-F1
#
_cell.length_a   1.000
_cell.length_b   1.000
_cell.length_c   1.000
_cell.angle_alpha   90.00
_cell.angle_beta   90.00
_cell.angle_gamma   90.00
#
_symmetry.space_group_name_H-M   'P 1'
#
loop_
_entity.id
_entity.type
_entity.pdbx_description
1 polymer ?
#
loop_
_entity_poly.entity_id
_entity_poly.type
_entity_poly.pdbx_seq_one_letter_code
_entity_poly.pdbx_strand_id
1 'polypeptide(L)' 'MTKLDETIKDLKFTDDGLIPAICVDAETGKVLMMAWMNETSLAATVK' A
#
# COMPACT_ATOMS: atom_id res chain seq x y z
N MET A 1 16.29 -3.83 11.06
CA MET A 1 15.28 -3.22 10.19
C MET A 1 15.30 -4.00 8.90
N THR A 2 14.16 -4.50 8.45
CA THR A 2 14.08 -5.17 7.14
C THR A 2 14.00 -4.10 6.05
N LYS A 3 14.47 -4.40 4.83
CA LYS A 3 14.38 -3.49 3.68
C LYS A 3 12.92 -3.04 3.41
N LEU A 4 11.95 -3.86 3.82
CA LEU A 4 10.53 -3.56 3.73
C LEU A 4 10.15 -2.38 4.63
N ASP A 5 10.62 -2.35 5.87
CA ASP A 5 10.32 -1.27 6.83
C ASP A 5 10.88 0.08 6.35
N GLU A 6 12.06 0.06 5.72
CA GLU A 6 12.68 1.26 5.13
C GLU A 6 11.87 1.75 3.93
N THR A 7 11.46 0.82 3.05
CA THR A 7 10.66 1.16 1.86
C THR A 7 9.31 1.78 2.24
N ILE A 8 8.65 1.24 3.27
CA ILE A 8 7.34 1.74 3.71
C ILE A 8 7.47 3.16 4.30
N LYS A 9 8.54 3.44 5.05
CA LYS A 9 8.78 4.77 5.65
C LYS A 9 9.07 5.87 4.63
N ASP A 10 9.65 5.50 3.50
CA ASP A 10 9.96 6.46 2.42
C ASP A 10 8.72 6.79 1.55
N LEU A 11 7.58 6.13 1.77
CA LEU A 11 6.35 6.40 1.04
C LEU A 11 5.68 7.70 1.50
N LYS A 12 5.07 8.40 0.55
CA LYS A 12 4.29 9.61 0.82
C LYS A 12 2.87 9.25 1.21
N PHE A 13 2.55 9.49 2.47
CA PHE A 13 1.19 9.44 2.99
C PHE A 13 0.53 10.81 2.90
N THR A 14 -0.80 10.83 2.89
CA THR A 14 -1.59 12.04 3.10
C THR A 14 -1.41 12.57 4.52
N ASP A 15 -1.93 13.77 4.80
CA ASP A 15 -1.91 14.37 6.14
C ASP A 15 -2.64 13.49 7.19
N ASP A 16 -3.57 12.64 6.74
CA ASP A 16 -4.29 11.66 7.56
C ASP A 16 -3.52 10.34 7.76
N GLY A 17 -2.30 10.21 7.21
CA GLY A 17 -1.49 9.00 7.31
C GLY A 17 -1.95 7.86 6.40
N LEU A 18 -2.62 8.17 5.29
CA LEU A 18 -3.17 7.19 4.35
C LEU A 18 -2.46 7.24 2.99
N ILE A 19 -2.39 6.10 2.31
CA ILE A 19 -1.91 5.98 0.92
C ILE A 19 -3.03 5.37 0.06
N PRO A 20 -3.27 5.89 -1.16
CA PRO A 20 -4.23 5.27 -2.06
C PRO A 20 -3.65 3.95 -2.60
N ALA A 21 -4.44 2.89 -2.54
CA ALA A 21 -4.11 1.58 -3.06
C ALA A 21 -5.13 1.15 -4.12
N ILE A 22 -4.65 0.74 -5.29
CA ILE A 22 -5.48 0.26 -6.40
C ILE A 22 -5.24 -1.24 -6.53
N CYS A 23 -6.28 -2.02 -6.30
CA CYS A 23 -6.24 -3.47 -6.53
C CYS A 23 -6.63 -3.75 -7.98
N VAL A 24 -5.78 -4.47 -8.67
CA VAL A 24 -6.02 -4.92 -10.04
C VAL A 24 -6.04 -6.43 -10.09
N ASP A 25 -6.78 -6.96 -11.05
CA ASP A 25 -6.71 -8.36 -11.42
C ASP A 25 -5.32 -8.68 -11.99
N ALA A 26 -4.67 -9.72 -11.47
CA ALA A 26 -3.26 -10.00 -11.77
C ALA A 26 -3.03 -10.54 -13.19
N GLU A 27 -4.05 -11.12 -13.82
CA GLU A 27 -3.94 -11.71 -15.17
C GLU A 27 -4.34 -10.69 -16.24
N THR A 28 -5.43 -9.96 -16.00
CA THR A 28 -6.05 -9.07 -16.99
C THR A 28 -5.66 -7.60 -16.82
N GLY A 29 -5.12 -7.20 -15.66
CA GLY A 29 -4.82 -5.81 -15.33
C GLY A 29 -6.07 -4.95 -15.08
N LYS A 30 -7.26 -5.55 -15.00
CA LYS A 30 -8.51 -4.83 -14.76
C LYS A 30 -8.53 -4.26 -13.35
N VAL A 31 -8.86 -2.97 -13.21
CA VAL A 31 -9.08 -2.36 -11.89
C VAL A 31 -10.29 -2.98 -11.22
N LEU A 32 -10.08 -3.50 -10.01
CA LEU A 32 -11.12 -4.12 -9.19
C LEU A 32 -11.68 -3.13 -8.18
N MET A 33 -10.80 -2.41 -7.49
CA MET A 33 -11.18 -1.44 -6.47
C MET A 33 -10.06 -0.43 -6.19
N MET A 34 -10.46 0.69 -5.58
CA MET A 34 -9.58 1.66 -4.96
C MET A 34 -9.91 1.73 -3.48
N ALA A 35 -8.89 1.74 -2.64
CA ALA A 35 -9.01 1.83 -1.18
C ALA A 35 -7.89 2.71 -0.61
N TRP A 36 -7.99 3.00 0.68
CA TRP A 36 -6.95 3.68 1.45
C TRP A 36 -6.29 2.68 2.40
N MET A 37 -4.98 2.79 2.56
CA MET A 37 -4.19 1.97 3.48
C MET A 37 -3.36 2.86 4.39
N ASN A 38 -3.18 2.47 5.65
CA ASN A 38 -2.19 3.08 6.54
C ASN A 38 -0.90 2.24 6.54
N GLU A 39 0.15 2.73 7.22
CA GLU A 39 1.44 2.03 7.34
C GLU A 39 1.30 0.59 7.84
N THR A 40 0.45 0.36 8.84
CA THR A 40 0.25 -0.97 9.44
C THR A 40 -0.46 -1.93 8.48
N SER A 41 -1.50 -1.46 7.79
CA SER A 41 -2.21 -2.23 6.77
C SER A 41 -1.29 -2.61 5.63
N LEU A 42 -0.45 -1.68 5.17
CA LEU A 42 0.51 -1.93 4.09
C LEU A 42 1.56 -2.97 4.52
N ALA A 43 2.13 -2.82 5.72
CA ALA A 43 3.07 -3.78 6.26
C ALA A 43 2.45 -5.18 6.40
N ALA A 44 1.17 -5.28 6.79
CA ALA A 44 0.47 -6.55 6.89
C ALA A 44 0.20 -7.21 5.53
N THR A 45 -0.03 -6.44 4.47
CA THR A 45 -0.24 -6.96 3.11
C THR A 45 1.03 -7.53 2.48
N VAL A 46 2.21 -7.00 2.83
CA VAL A 46 3.49 -7.38 2.20
C VAL A 46 4.26 -8.47 3.00
N LYS A 47 3.86 -8.74 4.24
CA LYS A 47 4.40 -9.86 5.04
C LYS A 47 4.19 -11.21 4.34
#